data_AF-A0A853ENQ0-F1
#
_entry.id   AF-A0A853ENQ0-F1
#
_cell.length_a   1.000
_cell.length_b   1.000
_cell.length_c   1.000
_cell.angle_alpha   90.00
_cell.angle_beta   90.00
_cell.angle_gamma   90.00
#
_symmetry.space_group_name_H-M   'P 1'
#
loop_
_entity.id
_entity.type
_entity.pdbx_description
1 polymer ?
#
loop_
_entity_poly.entity_id
_entity_poly.type
_entity_poly.pdbx_seq_one_letter_code
_entity_poly.pdbx_strand_id
1 'polypeptide(L)'
;QYAFLATALACFAQAFCGHRRAIMEGPGGLWWGTILTITLGEASRGTPINDIATSLAVGIALSGVLTMLIGFSGLGHRLARLFTPSVMVLFMLMLGAQLTTIFFKGMLGLPFGIADPNFKIQLPPFALSVAVM
;
A
#
# COMPACT_ATOMS: atom_id res chain seq x y z
N GLN A 1 -12.63 4.30 8.64
CA GLN A 1 -13.53 5.47 8.53
C GLN A 1 -12.79 6.70 8.03
N TYR A 2 -11.71 7.13 8.69
CA TYR A 2 -10.90 8.28 8.23
C TYR A 2 -10.38 8.17 6.79
N ALA A 3 -9.95 6.97 6.37
CA ALA A 3 -9.50 6.73 4.99
C ALA A 3 -10.61 7.03 3.95
N PHE A 4 -11.86 6.62 4.20
CA PHE A 4 -12.98 6.88 3.29
C PHE A 4 -13.30 8.38 3.18
N LEU A 5 -13.28 9.09 4.31
CA LEU A 5 -13.54 10.52 4.32
C LEU A 5 -12.42 11.28 3.59
N ALA A 6 -11.17 10.89 3.84
CA ALA A 6 -10.00 11.47 3.19
C ALA A 6 -10.02 11.24 1.66
N THR A 7 -10.35 10.03 1.21
CA THR A 7 -10.43 9.71 -0.23
C THR A 7 -11.59 10.43 -0.91
N ALA A 8 -12.73 10.57 -0.24
CA ALA A 8 -13.85 11.35 -0.76
C ALA A 8 -13.46 12.82 -0.95
N LEU A 9 -12.79 13.41 0.05
CA LEU A 9 -12.32 14.80 -0.02
C LEU A 9 -11.25 15.00 -1.10
N ALA A 10 -10.33 14.02 -1.24
CA ALA A 10 -9.35 14.00 -2.32
C ALA A 10 -10.00 13.92 -3.71
N CYS A 11 -11.00 13.04 -3.89
CA CYS A 11 -11.77 12.95 -5.14
C CYS A 11 -12.45 14.28 -5.48
N PHE A 12 -13.09 14.94 -4.49
CA PHE A 12 -13.67 16.26 -4.71
C PHE A 12 -12.62 17.30 -5.12
N ALA A 13 -11.49 17.37 -4.41
CA ALA A 13 -10.41 18.29 -4.76
C ALA A 13 -9.89 18.04 -6.20
N GLN A 14 -9.75 16.78 -6.61
CA GLN A 14 -9.26 16.36 -7.93
C GLN A 14 -10.29 16.59 -9.05
N ALA A 15 -11.57 16.56 -8.71
CA ALA A 15 -12.68 16.89 -9.60
C ALA A 15 -12.83 18.40 -9.83
N PHE A 16 -12.59 19.25 -8.82
CA PHE A 16 -12.72 20.71 -8.95
C PHE A 16 -11.44 21.39 -9.44
N CYS A 17 -10.30 21.08 -8.82
CA CYS A 17 -9.01 21.74 -9.02
C CYS A 17 -8.00 20.91 -9.83
N GLY A 18 -8.25 19.61 -10.00
CA GLY A 18 -7.35 18.70 -10.70
C GLY A 18 -7.75 18.46 -12.16
N HIS A 19 -7.59 17.22 -12.61
CA HIS A 19 -7.84 16.79 -13.99
C HIS A 19 -9.29 16.87 -14.48
N ARG A 20 -10.27 17.11 -13.58
CA ARG A 20 -11.71 17.19 -13.85
C ARG A 20 -12.33 15.96 -14.54
N ARG A 21 -11.76 14.76 -14.37
CA ARG A 21 -12.37 13.51 -14.89
C ARG A 21 -12.99 12.69 -13.76
N ALA A 22 -13.93 11.83 -14.12
CA ALA A 22 -14.58 10.89 -13.20
C ALA A 22 -13.68 9.66 -12.93
N ILE A 23 -12.47 9.90 -12.42
CA ILE A 23 -11.55 8.85 -11.98
C ILE A 23 -11.68 8.73 -10.45
N MET A 24 -11.88 7.50 -9.98
CA MET A 24 -11.93 7.21 -8.54
C MET A 24 -10.52 7.19 -7.98
N GLU A 25 -10.20 8.16 -7.12
CA GLU A 25 -8.98 8.15 -6.32
C GLU A 25 -9.21 7.30 -5.08
N GLY A 26 -8.39 6.26 -4.92
CA GLY A 26 -8.49 5.35 -3.79
C GLY A 26 -7.12 4.83 -3.38
N PRO A 27 -6.96 4.35 -2.13
CA PRO A 27 -5.75 3.68 -1.69
C PRO A 27 -5.66 2.36 -2.46
N GLY A 28 -4.93 2.39 -3.57
CA GLY A 28 -4.72 1.21 -4.40
C GLY A 28 -3.96 0.11 -3.65
N GLY A 29 -4.06 -1.12 -4.16
CA GLY A 29 -3.34 -2.27 -3.59
C GLY A 29 -1.84 -2.01 -3.43
N LEU A 30 -1.24 -1.22 -4.32
CA LEU A 30 0.16 -0.77 -4.22
C LEU A 30 0.50 -0.10 -2.88
N TRP A 31 -0.34 0.83 -2.44
CA TRP A 31 -0.11 1.59 -1.22
C TRP A 31 -0.22 0.70 0.01
N TRP A 32 -1.22 -0.18 0.03
CA TRP A 32 -1.36 -1.18 1.09
C TRP A 32 -0.18 -2.15 1.13
N GLY A 33 0.26 -2.67 -0.02
CA GLY A 33 1.40 -3.58 -0.11
C GLY A 33 2.69 -2.93 0.41
N THR A 34 2.92 -1.66 0.07
CA THR A 34 4.10 -0.91 0.52
C THR A 34 4.09 -0.66 2.02
N ILE A 35 2.98 -0.15 2.56
CA ILE A 35 2.83 0.12 4.00
C ILE A 35 3.02 -1.15 4.82
N LEU A 36 2.37 -2.24 4.41
CA LEU A 36 2.50 -3.53 5.09
C LEU A 36 3.94 -4.03 5.01
N THR A 37 4.57 -4.02 3.83
CA THR A 37 5.96 -4.51 3.67
C THR A 37 6.95 -3.73 4.55
N ILE A 38 6.84 -2.40 4.62
CA ILE A 38 7.71 -1.56 5.45
C ILE A 38 7.45 -1.84 6.93
N THR A 39 6.19 -1.86 7.35
CA THR A 39 5.81 -2.11 8.75
C THR A 39 6.30 -3.49 9.22
N LEU A 40 6.18 -4.50 8.35
CA LEU A 40 6.68 -5.85 8.58
C LEU A 40 8.21 -5.88 8.70
N GLY A 41 8.90 -5.16 7.81
CA GLY A 41 10.36 -5.03 7.83
C GLY A 41 10.83 -4.42 9.15
N GLU A 42 10.26 -3.30 9.57
CA GLU A 42 10.66 -2.62 10.80
C GLU A 42 10.24 -3.40 12.06
N ALA A 43 9.04 -3.97 12.08
CA ALA A 43 8.58 -4.81 13.19
C ALA A 43 9.50 -6.03 13.41
N SER A 44 10.04 -6.63 12.33
CA SER A 44 11.02 -7.72 12.44
C SER A 44 12.34 -7.31 13.11
N ARG A 45 12.65 -6.01 13.11
CA ARG A 45 13.82 -5.41 13.76
C ARG A 45 13.56 -5.03 15.23
N GLY A 46 12.34 -5.26 15.73
CA GLY A 46 11.94 -4.97 17.10
C GLY A 46 11.62 -3.50 17.37
N THR A 47 11.44 -2.67 16.35
CA THR A 47 11.03 -1.27 16.54
C THR A 47 9.59 -1.19 17.04
N PRO A 48 9.28 -0.34 18.03
CA PRO A 48 7.92 -0.22 18.55
C PRO A 48 6.97 0.33 17.48
N ILE A 49 5.73 -0.17 17.47
CA ILE A 49 4.73 0.14 16.44
C ILE A 49 4.40 1.64 16.34
N ASN A 50 4.50 2.38 17.45
CA ASN A 50 4.23 3.81 17.48
C ASN A 50 5.28 4.62 16.71
N ASP A 51 6.55 4.22 16.80
CA ASP A 51 7.64 4.87 16.07
C ASP A 51 7.57 4.55 14.58
N ILE A 52 7.18 3.31 14.24
CA ILE A 52 6.90 2.93 12.84
C ILE A 52 5.76 3.78 12.28
N ALA A 53 4.64 3.90 13.00
CA ALA A 53 3.47 4.65 12.56
C ALA A 53 3.80 6.14 12.33
N THR A 54 4.57 6.74 13.25
CA THR A 54 4.98 8.14 13.14
C THR A 54 5.94 8.35 11.97
N SER A 55 6.94 7.47 11.82
CA SER A 55 7.89 7.50 10.70
C SER A 55 7.20 7.34 9.34
N LEU A 56 6.22 6.43 9.28
CA LEU A 56 5.42 6.19 8.08
C LEU A 56 4.55 7.42 7.74
N ALA A 57 3.91 8.04 8.73
CA ALA A 57 3.09 9.24 8.53
C ALA A 57 3.92 10.41 7.97
N VAL A 58 5.11 10.65 8.54
CA VAL A 58 6.06 11.67 8.04
C VAL A 58 6.54 11.32 6.64
N GLY A 59 6.88 10.05 6.38
CA GLY A 59 7.30 9.57 5.06
C GLY A 59 6.23 9.79 3.99
N ILE A 60 4.97 9.48 4.29
CA ILE A 60 3.83 9.71 3.39
C ILE A 60 3.65 11.21 3.13
N ALA A 61 3.68 12.05 4.18
CA ALA A 61 3.56 13.50 4.02
C ALA A 61 4.68 14.08 3.13
N LEU A 62 5.93 13.67 3.36
CA LEU A 62 7.09 14.09 2.56
C LEU A 62 6.96 13.61 1.11
N SER A 63 6.51 12.37 0.89
CA SER A 63 6.28 11.84 -0.46
C SER A 63 5.22 12.62 -1.24
N GLY A 64 4.18 13.12 -0.56
CA GLY A 64 3.17 13.99 -1.15
C GLY A 64 3.74 15.33 -1.59
N VAL A 65 4.54 15.97 -0.72
CA VAL A 65 5.25 17.22 -1.06
C VAL A 65 6.19 17.03 -2.24
N LEU A 66 6.99 15.96 -2.23
CA LEU A 66 7.89 15.64 -3.34
C LEU A 66 7.11 15.43 -4.66
N THR A 67 5.97 14.74 -4.59
CA THR A 67 5.10 14.50 -5.75
C THR A 67 4.53 15.81 -6.30
N MET A 68 4.12 16.75 -5.44
CA MET A 68 3.71 18.09 -5.88
C MET A 68 4.84 18.84 -6.59
N LEU A 69 6.07 18.78 -6.07
CA LEU A 69 7.24 19.41 -6.71
C LEU A 69 7.56 18.81 -8.08
N ILE A 70 7.47 17.48 -8.22
CA ILE A 70 7.63 16.79 -9.50
C ILE A 70 6.51 17.19 -10.49
N GLY A 71 5.29 17.35 -9.99
CA GLY A 71 4.15 17.85 -10.77
C GLY A 71 4.37 19.25 -11.31
N PHE A 72 4.80 20.20 -10.46
CA PHE A 72 5.05 21.58 -10.86
C PHE A 72 6.24 21.74 -11.81
N SER A 73 7.28 20.92 -11.65
CA SER A 73 8.47 20.97 -12.52
C SER A 73 8.27 20.31 -13.90
N GLY A 74 7.13 19.64 -14.14
CA GLY A 74 6.86 18.93 -15.40
C GLY A 74 7.75 17.68 -15.62
N LEU A 75 8.56 17.32 -14.64
CA LEU A 75 9.48 16.18 -14.71
C LEU A 75 8.75 14.83 -14.82
N GLY A 76 7.48 14.80 -14.40
CA GLY A 76 6.62 13.63 -14.51
C GLY A 76 6.54 13.05 -15.92
N HIS A 77 6.55 13.87 -16.97
CA HIS A 77 6.49 13.38 -18.35
C HIS A 77 7.78 12.63 -18.76
N ARG A 78 8.93 13.08 -18.27
CA ARG A 78 10.21 12.36 -18.49
C ARG A 78 10.25 11.05 -17.70
N LEU A 79 9.75 11.07 -16.45
CA LEU A 79 9.72 9.90 -15.59
C LEU A 79 8.78 8.81 -16.14
N ALA A 80 7.64 9.20 -16.71
CA ALA A 80 6.69 8.29 -17.35
C ALA A 80 7.33 7.44 -18.46
N ARG A 81 8.38 7.94 -19.12
CA ARG A 81 9.10 7.22 -20.18
C ARG A 81 9.85 5.99 -19.69
N LEU A 82 10.16 5.90 -18.39
CA LEU A 82 10.79 4.73 -17.77
C LEU A 82 9.78 3.57 -17.59
N PHE A 83 8.49 3.88 -17.51
CA PHE A 83 7.42 2.90 -17.29
C PHE A 83 6.91 2.36 -18.62
N THR A 84 7.77 1.62 -19.32
CA THR A 84 7.40 0.97 -20.58
C THR A 84 6.32 -0.12 -20.36
N PRO A 85 5.57 -0.52 -21.40
CA PRO A 85 4.52 -1.53 -21.27
C PRO A 85 4.99 -2.84 -20.62
N SER A 86 6.21 -3.29 -20.95
CA SER A 86 6.81 -4.49 -20.35
C SER A 86 7.07 -4.34 -18.85
N VAL A 87 7.54 -3.17 -18.41
CA VAL A 87 7.77 -2.88 -16.99
C VAL A 87 6.44 -2.85 -16.24
N MET A 88 5.39 -2.27 -16.83
CA MET A 88 4.06 -2.26 -16.20
C MET A 88 3.48 -3.67 -16.02
N VAL A 89 3.62 -4.54 -17.01
CA VAL A 89 3.14 -5.93 -16.90
C VAL A 89 3.85 -6.66 -15.76
N LEU A 90 5.18 -6.59 -15.72
CA LEU A 90 5.96 -7.23 -14.66
C LEU A 90 5.64 -6.63 -13.28
N PHE A 91 5.49 -5.31 -13.21
CA PHE A 91 5.12 -4.61 -11.99
C PHE A 91 3.75 -5.04 -11.46
N MET A 92 2.73 -5.10 -12.32
CA MET A 92 1.39 -5.54 -11.92
C MET A 92 1.37 -7.02 -11.50
N LEU A 93 2.14 -7.87 -12.18
CA LEU A 93 2.33 -9.27 -11.81
C LEU A 93 2.96 -9.40 -10.41
N MET A 94 4.08 -8.70 -10.18
CA MET A 94 4.77 -8.73 -8.89
C MET A 94 3.95 -8.13 -7.76
N LEU A 95 3.21 -7.06 -8.03
CA LEU A 95 2.31 -6.45 -7.06
C LEU A 95 1.21 -7.43 -6.63
N GLY A 96 0.59 -8.12 -7.58
CA GLY A 96 -0.40 -9.16 -7.30
C GLY A 96 0.19 -10.29 -6.43
N ALA A 97 1.38 -10.78 -6.79
CA ALA A 97 2.07 -11.82 -6.02
C ALA A 97 2.41 -11.38 -4.59
N GLN A 98 2.88 -10.14 -4.40
CA GLN A 98 3.17 -9.59 -3.07
C GLN A 98 1.92 -9.52 -2.20
N LEU A 99 0.85 -8.90 -2.70
CA LEU A 99 -0.39 -8.74 -1.94
C LEU A 99 -1.00 -10.08 -1.56
N THR A 100 -1.01 -11.02 -2.49
CA THR A 100 -1.49 -12.38 -2.25
C THR A 100 -0.70 -13.05 -1.12
N THR A 101 0.63 -12.93 -1.13
CA THR A 101 1.50 -13.49 -0.07
C THR A 101 1.22 -12.87 1.30
N ILE A 102 1.07 -11.54 1.36
CA ILE A 102 0.81 -10.82 2.61
C ILE A 102 -0.56 -11.19 3.17
N PHE A 103 -1.59 -11.24 2.32
CA PHE A 103 -2.93 -11.64 2.75
C PHE A 103 -2.98 -13.09 3.19
N PHE A 104 -2.39 -14.04 2.46
CA PHE A 104 -2.35 -15.44 2.89
C PHE A 104 -1.69 -15.63 4.25
N LYS A 105 -0.55 -14.96 4.50
CA LYS A 105 0.09 -14.97 5.81
C LYS A 105 -0.83 -14.38 6.89
N GLY A 106 -1.51 -13.28 6.58
CA GLY A 106 -2.46 -12.64 7.50
C GLY A 106 -3.65 -13.53 7.83
N MET A 107 -4.19 -14.24 6.85
CA MET A 107 -5.35 -15.14 7.01
C MET A 107 -5.01 -16.42 7.77
N LEU A 108 -3.78 -16.94 7.61
CA LEU A 108 -3.26 -18.05 8.43
C LEU A 108 -2.93 -17.63 9.86
N GLY A 109 -2.93 -16.33 10.14
CA GLY A 109 -2.52 -15.74 11.41
C GLY A 109 -1.03 -15.86 11.69
N LEU A 110 -0.22 -16.27 10.70
CA LEU A 110 1.20 -16.54 10.88
C LEU A 110 1.90 -15.29 11.44
N PRO A 111 2.72 -15.44 12.49
CA PRO A 111 3.41 -14.30 13.08
C PRO A 111 4.31 -13.68 12.02
N PHE A 112 4.11 -12.38 11.85
CA PHE A 112 4.91 -11.56 10.97
C PHE A 112 6.17 -11.08 11.70
N GLY A 113 7.07 -12.01 12.07
CA GLY A 113 8.28 -11.69 12.84
C GLY A 113 8.50 -12.62 14.03
N ILE A 114 9.02 -12.07 15.13
CA ILE A 114 9.45 -12.82 16.33
C ILE A 114 8.30 -13.71 16.81
N ALA A 115 8.57 -15.01 16.84
CA ALA A 115 7.57 -16.03 17.10
C ALA A 115 7.06 -15.94 18.55
N ASP A 116 5.80 -15.55 18.71
CA ASP A 116 5.08 -15.81 19.94
C ASP A 116 4.91 -17.33 20.13
N PRO A 117 5.25 -17.89 21.31
CA PRO A 117 5.21 -19.33 21.55
C PRO A 117 3.80 -19.93 21.62
N ASN A 118 2.74 -19.12 21.57
CA ASN A 118 1.33 -19.53 21.60
C ASN A 118 0.64 -19.36 20.24
N PHE A 119 1.31 -19.74 19.16
CA PHE A 119 0.76 -19.62 17.81
C PHE A 119 -0.32 -20.69 17.55
N LYS A 120 -1.57 -20.24 17.32
CA LYS A 120 -2.67 -21.08 16.82
C LYS A 120 -2.94 -20.74 15.36
N ILE A 121 -2.68 -21.68 14.46
CA ILE A 121 -2.99 -21.57 13.04
C ILE A 121 -4.51 -21.41 12.89
N GLN A 122 -4.96 -20.31 12.29
CA GLN A 122 -6.37 -20.11 11.99
C GLN A 122 -6.71 -20.75 10.64
N LEU A 123 -6.94 -22.07 10.67
CA LEU A 123 -7.29 -22.87 9.51
C LEU A 123 -8.70 -22.56 8.93
N PRO A 124 -9.74 -22.25 9.72
CA PRO A 124 -11.08 -21.98 9.18
C PRO A 124 -11.17 -20.72 8.29
N PRO A 125 -10.60 -19.56 8.66
CA PRO A 125 -10.55 -18.39 7.77
C PRO A 125 -9.79 -18.67 6.48
N PHE A 126 -8.66 -19.38 6.57
CA PHE A 126 -7.84 -19.75 5.42
C PHE A 126 -8.60 -20.65 4.43
N ALA A 127 -9.27 -21.70 4.92
CA ALA A 127 -10.07 -22.59 4.10
C ALA A 127 -11.21 -21.84 3.38
N LEU A 128 -11.82 -20.86 4.06
CA LEU A 128 -12.89 -20.05 3.48
C LEU A 128 -12.37 -19.12 2.37
N SER A 129 -11.19 -18.52 2.53
CA SER A 129 -10.54 -17.74 1.45
C SER A 129 -10.19 -18.58 0.23
N VAL A 130 -9.63 -19.78 0.42
CA VAL A 130 -9.26 -20.67 -0.70
C VAL A 130 -10.51 -21.14 -1.45
N ALA A 131 -11.64 -21.31 -0.77
CA ALA A 131 -12.90 -21.70 -1.40
C ALA A 131 -13.58 -20.58 -2.20
N VAL A 132 -13.32 -19.30 -1.86
CA VAL A 132 -13.94 -18.13 -2.49
C VAL A 132 -13.09 -17.59 -3.67
N MET A 133 -11.80 -17.88 -3.67
CA MET A 133 -10.81 -17.42 -4.64
C MET A 133 -10.75 -18.36 -5.86
#